data_AF-A0A1G7X7K4-F1
#
_entry.id   AF-A0A1G7X7K4-F1
#
_cell.length_a   1.000
_cell.length_b   1.000
_cell.length_c   1.000
_cell.angle_alpha   90.00
_cell.angle_beta   90.00
_cell.angle_gamma   90.00
#
_symmetry.space_group_name_H-M   'P 1'
#
loop_
_entity.id
_entity.type
_entity.pdbx_description
1 polymer ?
#
loop_
_entity_poly.entity_id
_entity_poly.type
_entity_poly.pdbx_seq_one_letter_code
_entity_poly.pdbx_strand_id
1 'polypeptide(L)'
;MKKVNHQKIIISTLLKVLLMVVVIFIINAWPSIKQSFSGNVPPLDYWLNHSFKVSNIILILGFGGYFYYKDLTNQKEQIERSKNTN
;
A
#
# COMPACT_ATOMS: atom_id res chain seq x y z
N MET A 1 -23.21 21.21 -4.24
CA MET A 1 -22.29 20.33 -5.02
C MET A 1 -21.57 19.40 -4.05
N LYS A 2 -21.70 18.07 -4.17
CA LYS A 2 -20.83 17.15 -3.40
C LYS A 2 -19.39 17.38 -3.87
N LYS A 3 -18.50 17.73 -2.96
CA LYS A 3 -17.07 17.95 -3.25
C LYS A 3 -16.31 16.65 -3.06
N VAL A 4 -15.23 16.48 -3.82
CA VAL A 4 -14.28 15.37 -3.63
C VAL A 4 -13.68 15.46 -2.24
N ASN A 5 -13.70 14.36 -1.47
CA ASN A 5 -13.12 14.32 -0.14
C ASN A 5 -11.65 13.87 -0.23
N HIS A 6 -10.74 14.83 -0.43
CA HIS A 6 -9.30 14.57 -0.53
C HIS A 6 -8.72 13.93 0.73
N GLN A 7 -9.18 14.29 1.93
CA GLN A 7 -8.69 13.70 3.17
C GLN A 7 -8.98 12.19 3.22
N LYS A 8 -10.20 11.78 2.83
CA LYS A 8 -10.56 10.36 2.73
C LYS A 8 -9.72 9.62 1.70
N ILE A 9 -9.41 10.24 0.55
CA ILE A 9 -8.54 9.65 -0.48
C ILE A 9 -7.13 9.44 0.06
N ILE A 10 -6.57 10.44 0.73
CA ILE A 10 -5.21 10.36 1.30
C ILE A 10 -5.13 9.23 2.31
N ILE A 11 -6.07 9.15 3.27
CA ILE A 11 -6.08 8.09 4.29
C ILE A 11 -6.22 6.70 3.64
N SER A 12 -7.15 6.54 2.70
CA SER A 12 -7.35 5.28 1.95
C SER A 12 -6.08 4.86 1.19
N THR A 13 -5.45 5.82 0.51
CA THR A 13 -4.20 5.59 -0.24
C THR A 13 -3.08 5.16 0.71
N LEU A 14 -2.93 5.84 1.84
CA LEU A 14 -1.89 5.55 2.83
C LEU A 14 -2.06 4.16 3.44
N LEU A 15 -3.30 3.76 3.76
CA LEU A 15 -3.62 2.39 4.22
C LEU A 15 -3.31 1.33 3.16
N LYS A 16 -3.67 1.56 1.90
CA LYS A 16 -3.37 0.64 0.78
C LYS A 16 -1.86 0.49 0.56
N VAL A 17 -1.12 1.60 0.64
CA VAL A 17 0.34 1.61 0.54
C VAL A 17 0.97 0.85 1.71
N LEU A 18 0.53 1.09 2.95
CA LEU A 18 1.01 0.35 4.13
C LEU A 18 0.77 -1.16 3.99
N LEU A 19 -0.43 -1.56 3.54
CA LEU A 19 -0.74 -2.96 3.28
C LEU A 19 0.21 -3.55 2.24
N MET A 20 0.49 -2.83 1.17
CA MET A 20 1.42 -3.28 0.13
C MET A 20 2.85 -3.42 0.65
N VAL A 21 3.32 -2.49 1.48
CA VAL A 21 4.63 -2.58 2.14
C VAL A 21 4.71 -3.85 2.99
N VAL A 22 3.66 -4.14 3.76
CA VAL A 22 3.57 -5.37 4.57
C VAL A 22 3.62 -6.62 3.69
N VAL A 23 2.89 -6.65 2.58
CA VAL A 23 2.90 -7.78 1.63
C VAL A 23 4.29 -8.00 1.04
N ILE A 24 4.93 -6.93 0.55
CA ILE A 24 6.29 -6.99 -0.02
C ILE A 24 7.30 -7.47 1.04
N PHE A 25 7.18 -6.97 2.26
CA PHE A 25 8.01 -7.40 3.39
C PHE A 25 7.87 -8.91 3.63
N ILE A 26 6.63 -9.43 3.74
CA ILE A 26 6.38 -10.85 3.97
C ILE A 26 6.96 -11.72 2.86
N ILE A 27 6.80 -11.31 1.59
CA ILE A 27 7.33 -12.05 0.43
C ILE A 27 8.86 -12.08 0.48
N ASN A 28 9.51 -10.92 0.68
CA ASN A 28 10.98 -10.83 0.69
C ASN A 28 11.59 -11.54 1.90
N ALA A 29 10.92 -11.47 3.05
CA ALA A 29 11.39 -12.04 4.30
C ALA A 29 10.90 -13.48 4.52
N TRP A 30 10.19 -14.08 3.57
CA TRP A 30 9.60 -15.41 3.70
C TRP A 30 10.61 -16.48 4.17
N PRO A 31 11.84 -16.57 3.64
CA PRO A 31 12.83 -17.53 4.12
C PRO A 31 13.19 -17.32 5.59
N SER A 32 13.34 -16.06 6.01
CA SER A 32 13.65 -15.65 7.39
C SER A 32 12.51 -15.98 8.35
N ILE A 33 11.27 -15.74 7.91
CA ILE A 33 10.05 -16.11 8.64
C ILE A 33 10.01 -17.63 8.85
N LYS A 34 10.29 -18.40 7.80
CA LYS A 34 10.33 -19.87 7.86
C LYS A 34 11.39 -20.38 8.83
N GLN A 35 12.59 -19.83 8.80
CA GLN A 35 13.68 -20.19 9.71
C GLN A 35 13.34 -19.88 11.17
N SER A 36 12.61 -18.77 11.41
CA SER A 36 12.19 -18.37 12.76
C SER A 36 11.24 -19.41 13.39
N PHE A 37 10.38 -20.05 12.60
CA PHE A 37 9.52 -21.15 13.08
C PHE A 37 10.31 -22.42 13.47
N SER A 38 11.55 -22.56 12.99
CA SER A 38 12.45 -23.66 13.35
C SER A 38 13.38 -23.31 14.52
N GLY A 39 13.15 -22.18 15.21
CA GLY A 39 13.96 -21.73 16.35
C GLY A 39 15.18 -20.89 15.98
N ASN A 40 15.47 -20.71 14.69
CA ASN A 40 16.59 -19.90 14.19
C ASN A 40 16.07 -18.53 13.75
N VAL A 41 15.94 -17.61 14.70
CA VAL A 41 15.50 -16.23 14.44
C VAL A 41 16.68 -15.38 13.96
N PRO A 42 16.69 -14.87 12.72
CA PRO A 42 17.77 -14.01 12.24
C PRO A 42 17.83 -12.69 13.01
N PRO A 43 19.02 -12.08 13.18
CA PRO A 43 19.18 -10.81 13.86
C PRO A 43 18.45 -9.66 13.12
N LEU A 44 18.03 -8.63 13.84
CA LEU A 44 17.25 -7.51 13.30
C LEU A 44 17.91 -6.82 12.10
N ASP A 45 19.23 -6.66 12.11
CA ASP A 45 19.99 -6.09 11.00
C ASP A 45 19.81 -6.89 9.69
N TYR A 46 19.75 -8.22 9.79
CA TYR A 46 19.47 -9.09 8.66
C TYR A 46 18.07 -8.82 8.08
N TRP A 47 17.06 -8.65 8.93
CA TRP A 47 15.71 -8.33 8.47
C TRP A 47 15.64 -7.00 7.73
N LEU A 48 16.32 -5.97 8.23
CA LEU A 48 16.35 -4.66 7.58
C LEU A 48 17.06 -4.73 6.22
N ASN A 49 18.25 -5.30 6.18
CA ASN A 49 19.07 -5.38 4.97
C ASN A 49 18.46 -6.27 3.88
N HIS A 50 17.75 -7.34 4.27
CA HIS A 50 17.20 -8.31 3.31
C HIS A 50 15.77 -7.98 2.86
N SER A 51 14.98 -7.29 3.67
CA SER A 51 13.55 -7.02 3.37
C SER A 51 13.32 -5.70 2.64
N PHE A 52 14.18 -4.70 2.86
CA PHE A 52 14.05 -3.37 2.27
C PHE A 52 14.99 -3.18 1.07
N LYS A 53 14.59 -3.69 -0.09
CA LYS A 53 15.27 -3.39 -1.35
C LYS A 53 14.82 -2.03 -1.89
N VAL A 54 15.76 -1.20 -2.32
CA VAL A 54 15.49 0.11 -2.96
C VAL A 54 14.55 -0.05 -4.17
N SER A 55 14.60 -1.18 -4.88
CA SER A 55 13.66 -1.51 -5.97
C SER A 55 12.19 -1.48 -5.54
N ASN A 56 11.89 -1.79 -4.28
CA ASN A 56 10.53 -1.78 -3.76
C ASN A 56 10.00 -0.35 -3.57
N ILE A 57 10.89 0.64 -3.39
CA ILE A 57 10.51 2.05 -3.25
C ILE A 57 9.84 2.56 -4.53
N ILE A 58 10.37 2.18 -5.70
CA ILE A 58 9.78 2.55 -6.99
C ILE A 58 8.37 1.95 -7.13
N LEU A 59 8.20 0.68 -6.72
CA LEU A 59 6.89 0.04 -6.71
C LEU A 59 5.92 0.74 -5.75
N ILE A 60 6.38 1.07 -4.54
CA ILE A 60 5.59 1.78 -3.52
C ILE A 60 5.10 3.14 -4.04
N LEU A 61 5.98 3.92 -4.66
CA LEU A 61 5.61 5.21 -5.24
C LEU A 61 4.67 5.05 -6.44
N GLY A 62 4.94 4.12 -7.35
CA GLY A 62 4.11 3.86 -8.52
C GLY A 62 2.69 3.41 -8.15
N PHE A 63 2.57 2.42 -7.26
CA PHE A 63 1.28 1.95 -6.77
C PHE A 63 0.58 2.99 -5.89
N GLY A 64 1.33 3.77 -5.09
CA GLY A 64 0.77 4.86 -4.30
C GLY A 64 0.10 5.93 -5.16
N GLY A 65 0.78 6.37 -6.22
CA GLY A 65 0.21 7.29 -7.22
C GLY A 65 -1.01 6.69 -7.92
N TYR A 66 -0.93 5.42 -8.32
CA TYR A 66 -2.04 4.70 -8.95
C TYR A 66 -3.27 4.61 -8.03
N PHE A 67 -3.11 4.24 -6.77
CA PHE A 67 -4.22 4.14 -5.82
C PHE A 67 -4.88 5.49 -5.55
N TYR A 68 -4.08 6.56 -5.42
CA TYR A 68 -4.59 7.92 -5.25
C TYR A 68 -5.42 8.35 -6.46
N TYR A 69 -4.88 8.19 -7.67
CA TYR A 69 -5.56 8.57 -8.91
C TYR A 69 -6.86 7.78 -9.10
N LYS A 70 -6.83 6.47 -8.84
CA LYS A 70 -8.01 5.61 -8.93
C LYS A 70 -9.12 6.01 -7.95
N ASP A 71 -8.79 6.28 -6.69
CA ASP A 71 -9.79 6.69 -5.69
C ASP A 71 -10.37 8.09 -6.01
N LEU A 72 -9.55 8.98 -6.57
CA LEU A 72 -10.00 10.29 -7.06
C LEU A 72 -11.03 10.14 -8.18
N THR A 73 -10.71 9.33 -9.19
CA THR A 73 -11.60 9.08 -10.34
C THR A 73 -12.90 8.42 -9.89
N ASN A 74 -12.82 7.37 -9.06
CA ASN A 74 -14.00 6.69 -8.52
C ASN A 74 -14.93 7.64 -7.74
N GLN A 75 -14.38 8.56 -6.93
CA GLN A 75 -15.21 9.53 -6.22
C GLN A 75 -15.88 10.54 -7.16
N LYS A 76 -15.17 10.99 -8.20
CA LYS A 76 -15.76 11.88 -9.21
C LYS A 76 -16.94 11.19 -9.92
N GLU A 77 -16.74 9.95 -10.38
CA GLU A 77 -17.80 9.15 -11.01
C GLU A 77 -19.01 8.93 -10.08
N GLN A 78 -18.78 8.63 -8.79
CA GLN A 78 -19.86 8.48 -7.83
C GLN A 78 -20.65 9.77 -7.61
N ILE A 79 -19.96 10.93 -7.59
CA ILE A 79 -20.61 12.24 -7.46
C ILE A 79 -21.44 12.55 -8.70
N GLU A 80 -20.94 12.25 -9.89
CA GLU A 80 -21.66 12.43 -11.16
C GLU A 80 -22.89 11.53 -11.25
N ARG A 81 -22.75 10.24 -10.96
CA ARG A 81 -23.90 9.31 -10.90
C ARG A 81 -24.95 9.77 -9.89
N SER A 82 -24.52 10.22 -8.70
CA SER A 82 -25.42 10.76 -7.68
C SER A 82 -26.20 12.01 -8.13
N LYS A 83 -25.68 12.78 -9.10
CA LYS A 83 -26.39 13.94 -9.67
C LYS A 83 -27.43 13.55 -10.71
N ASN A 84 -27.19 12.46 -11.45
CA ASN A 84 -28.07 12.01 -12.53
C ASN A 84 -29.23 11.14 -12.05
N THR A 85 -29.23 10.69 -10.79
CA THR A 85 -30.29 9.86 -10.19
C THR A 85 -31.27 10.67 -9.31
N ASN A 86 -31.04 11.98 -9.15
CA ASN A 86 -31.93 12.93 -8.47
C ASN A 86 -32.48 13.94 -9.48
#